data_AF-A0A4Y2BDJ3-F1
#
_entry.id   AF-A0A4Y2BDJ3-F1
#
_cell.length_a   1.000
_cell.length_b   1.000
_cell.length_c   1.000
_cell.angle_alpha   90.00
_cell.angle_beta   90.00
_cell.angle_gamma   90.00
#
_symmetry.space_group_name_H-M   'P 1'
#
loop_
_entity.id
_entity.type
_entity.pdbx_description
1 polymer ?
#
loop_
_entity_poly.entity_id
_entity_poly.type
_entity_poly.pdbx_seq_one_letter_code
_entity_poly.pdbx_strand_id
1 'polypeptide(L)'
;MSSTNRWTDRVKASQFVASLQGSAAEILQGIPADKLTDHATIEKALEFQFGDSHLIQFYITELKTRQQKTRENLQARAADVERLMSLV
;
A
#
# COMPACT_ATOMS: atom_id res chain seq x y z
N MET A 1 39.76 -16.01 -5.64
CA MET A 1 38.79 -16.97 -5.08
C MET A 1 37.48 -16.22 -4.92
N SER A 2 36.53 -16.47 -5.82
CA SER A 2 35.29 -15.71 -5.99
C SER A 2 34.42 -15.79 -4.74
N SER A 3 33.91 -14.64 -4.31
CA SER A 3 33.00 -14.46 -3.18
C SER A 3 31.76 -15.34 -3.32
N THR A 4 31.66 -16.34 -2.46
CA THR A 4 30.52 -17.25 -2.28
C THR A 4 29.33 -16.53 -1.64
N ASN A 5 28.97 -15.32 -2.10
CA ASN A 5 27.76 -14.64 -1.61
C ASN A 5 26.55 -15.06 -2.46
N ARG A 6 26.34 -16.38 -2.54
CA ARG A 6 25.15 -17.02 -3.13
C ARG A 6 24.09 -17.27 -2.06
N TRP A 7 23.97 -16.36 -1.08
CA TRP A 7 22.69 -16.12 -0.44
C TRP A 7 21.78 -15.51 -1.51
N THR A 8 21.29 -16.36 -2.41
CA THR A 8 20.64 -15.95 -3.66
C THR A 8 19.45 -15.05 -3.34
N ASP A 9 19.16 -14.08 -4.20
CA ASP A 9 18.03 -13.16 -4.01
C ASP A 9 16.71 -13.90 -3.81
N ARG A 10 16.59 -15.11 -4.36
CA ARG A 10 15.49 -16.05 -4.10
C ARG A 10 15.34 -16.42 -2.63
N VAL A 11 16.42 -16.71 -1.91
CA VAL A 11 16.39 -17.05 -0.48
C VAL A 11 15.96 -15.83 0.34
N LYS A 12 16.42 -14.63 -0.03
CA LYS A 12 16.00 -13.39 0.62
C LYS A 12 14.51 -13.11 0.38
N ALA A 13 14.02 -13.28 -0.85
CA ALA A 13 12.60 -13.15 -1.18
C ALA A 13 11.75 -14.17 -0.40
N SER A 14 12.20 -15.43 -0.33
CA SER A 14 11.50 -16.49 0.41
C SER A 14 11.41 -16.17 1.91
N GLN A 15 12.49 -15.66 2.50
CA GLN A 15 12.53 -15.28 3.91
C GLN A 15 11.71 -14.02 4.19
N PHE A 16 11.71 -13.05 3.27
CA PHE A 16 10.87 -11.87 3.32
C PHE A 16 9.39 -12.27 3.32
N VAL A 17 8.97 -13.10 2.37
CA VAL A 17 7.62 -13.69 2.29
C VAL A 17 7.23 -14.40 3.59
N ALA A 18 8.11 -15.25 4.13
CA ALA A 18 7.85 -15.98 5.37
C ALA A 18 7.74 -15.08 6.62
N SER A 19 8.26 -13.85 6.55
CA SER A 19 8.22 -12.88 7.65
C SER A 19 6.98 -11.99 7.61
N LEU A 20 6.26 -11.94 6.48
CA LEU A 20 5.04 -11.15 6.35
C LEU A 20 3.89 -11.80 7.14
N GLN A 21 3.12 -10.97 7.85
CA GLN A 21 2.03 -11.39 8.72
C GLN A 21 0.82 -10.45 8.56
N GLY A 22 -0.37 -10.93 8.97
CA GLY A 22 -1.61 -10.14 8.90
C GLY A 22 -1.97 -9.74 7.47
N SER A 23 -2.47 -8.51 7.29
CA SER A 23 -2.90 -8.00 5.98
C SER A 23 -1.78 -7.96 4.92
N ALA A 24 -0.51 -7.93 5.33
CA ALA A 24 0.61 -8.02 4.40
C ALA A 24 0.82 -9.43 3.83
N ALA A 25 0.44 -10.47 4.59
CA ALA A 25 0.46 -11.84 4.10
C ALA A 25 -0.72 -12.15 3.16
N GLU A 26 -1.86 -11.46 3.33
CA GLU A 26 -3.04 -11.64 2.46
C GLU A 26 -2.77 -11.21 1.02
N ILE A 27 -1.93 -10.19 0.81
CA ILE A 27 -1.52 -9.72 -0.53
C ILE A 27 -0.79 -10.81 -1.31
N LEU A 28 -0.01 -11.65 -0.61
CA LEU A 28 0.76 -12.71 -1.25
C LEU A 28 -0.13 -13.75 -1.94
N GLN A 29 -1.39 -13.88 -1.53
CA GLN A 29 -2.36 -14.77 -2.19
C GLN A 29 -2.77 -14.29 -3.58
N GLY A 30 -2.62 -12.99 -3.87
CA GLY A 30 -2.85 -12.40 -5.18
C GLY A 30 -1.64 -12.45 -6.12
N ILE A 31 -0.46 -12.83 -5.61
CA ILE A 31 0.79 -12.87 -6.39
C ILE A 31 1.04 -14.32 -6.84
N PRO A 32 1.27 -14.58 -8.14
CA PRO A 32 1.63 -15.91 -8.62
C PRO A 32 2.89 -16.46 -7.91
N ALA A 33 2.87 -17.75 -7.57
CA ALA A 33 3.94 -18.38 -6.79
C ALA A 33 5.32 -18.33 -7.46
N ASP A 34 5.38 -18.32 -8.80
CA ASP A 34 6.62 -18.15 -9.57
C ASP A 34 7.21 -16.72 -9.48
N LYS A 35 6.40 -15.75 -9.02
CA LYS A 35 6.80 -14.35 -8.81
C LYS A 35 7.15 -14.04 -7.36
N LEU A 36 6.77 -14.92 -6.41
CA LEU A 36 7.16 -14.81 -4.99
C LEU A 36 8.66 -15.06 -4.73
N THR A 37 9.43 -15.35 -5.78
CA THR A 37 10.89 -15.43 -5.72
C THR A 37 11.59 -14.12 -6.08
N ASP A 38 10.85 -13.13 -6.57
CA ASP A 38 11.37 -11.81 -6.96
C ASP A 38 10.96 -10.75 -5.93
N HIS A 39 11.98 -10.18 -5.28
CA HIS A 39 11.80 -9.21 -4.20
C HIS A 39 11.08 -7.94 -4.68
N ALA A 40 11.44 -7.43 -5.87
CA ALA A 40 10.89 -6.20 -6.42
C ALA A 40 9.40 -6.32 -6.77
N THR A 41 8.96 -7.52 -7.17
CA THR A 41 7.54 -7.78 -7.44
C THR A 41 6.72 -7.76 -6.15
N ILE A 42 7.26 -8.31 -5.04
CA ILE A 42 6.58 -8.31 -3.75
C ILE A 42 6.52 -6.89 -3.17
N GLU A 43 7.61 -6.14 -3.21
CA GLU A 43 7.65 -4.74 -2.76
C GLU A 43 6.64 -3.87 -3.51
N LYS A 44 6.57 -3.97 -4.85
CA LYS A 44 5.59 -3.22 -5.64
C LYS A 44 4.15 -3.59 -5.33
N ALA A 45 3.85 -4.85 -5.04
CA ALA A 45 2.51 -5.26 -4.65
C ALA A 45 2.13 -4.71 -3.28
N LEU A 46 3.09 -4.66 -2.35
CA LEU A 46 2.91 -4.05 -1.03
C LEU A 46 2.75 -2.52 -1.15
N GLU A 47 3.58 -1.85 -1.94
CA GLU A 47 3.44 -0.41 -2.23
C GLU A 47 2.14 -0.08 -2.95
N PHE A 48 1.69 -0.94 -3.86
CA PHE A 48 0.39 -0.76 -4.49
C PHE A 48 -0.72 -0.86 -3.45
N GLN A 49 -0.72 -1.88 -2.59
CA GLN A 49 -1.82 -2.09 -1.65
C GLN A 49 -1.79 -1.15 -0.43
N PHE A 50 -0.61 -0.82 0.08
CA PHE A 50 -0.42 -0.06 1.32
C PHE A 50 0.29 1.27 1.13
N GLY A 51 0.86 1.54 -0.03
CA GLY A 51 1.48 2.83 -0.29
C GLY A 51 0.45 3.96 -0.32
N ASP A 52 0.92 5.17 -0.02
CA ASP A 52 0.11 6.38 0.10
C ASP A 52 -0.80 6.66 -1.11
N SER A 53 -0.47 6.11 -2.27
CA SER A 53 -1.23 6.31 -3.51
C SER A 53 -2.69 5.84 -3.39
N HIS A 54 -2.98 4.76 -2.63
CA HIS A 54 -4.36 4.36 -2.40
C HIS A 54 -5.07 5.21 -1.34
N LEU A 55 -4.36 5.70 -0.32
CA LEU A 55 -4.94 6.65 0.65
C LEU A 55 -5.32 7.97 -0.05
N ILE A 56 -4.43 8.48 -0.90
CA ILE A 56 -4.65 9.70 -1.68
C ILE A 56 -5.82 9.51 -2.65
N GLN A 57 -5.90 8.39 -3.38
CA GLN A 57 -7.03 8.13 -4.29
C GLN A 57 -8.35 7.90 -3.56
N PHE A 58 -8.33 7.22 -2.41
CA PHE A 58 -9.50 7.06 -1.54
C PHE A 58 -10.01 8.42 -1.09
N TYR A 59 -9.12 9.30 -0.62
CA TYR A 59 -9.49 10.64 -0.19
C TYR A 59 -9.99 11.53 -1.34
N ILE A 60 -9.32 11.53 -2.50
CA ILE A 60 -9.80 12.26 -3.68
C ILE A 60 -11.20 11.79 -4.10
N THR A 61 -11.47 10.48 -3.98
CA THR A 61 -12.77 9.90 -4.31
C THR A 61 -13.84 10.28 -3.27
N GLU A 62 -13.51 10.27 -1.97
CA GLU A 62 -14.39 10.79 -0.90
C GLU A 62 -14.72 12.27 -1.11
N LEU A 63 -13.73 13.11 -1.49
CA LEU A 63 -13.97 14.53 -1.81
C LEU A 63 -14.88 14.73 -3.02
N LYS A 64 -14.71 13.93 -4.07
CA LYS A 64 -15.50 14.04 -5.31
C LYS A 64 -16.94 13.55 -5.12
N THR A 65 -17.16 12.61 -4.22
CA THR A 65 -18.47 11.98 -3.99
C THR A 65 -19.25 12.61 -2.83
N ARG A 66 -18.59 13.39 -1.97
CA ARG A 66 -19.23 14.27 -0.97
C ARG A 66 -20.09 15.34 -1.66
N GLN A 67 -21.40 15.14 -1.66
CA GLN A 67 -22.36 16.22 -1.90
C GLN A 67 -22.53 17.06 -0.64
N GLN A 68 -22.36 18.38 -0.76
CA GLN A 68 -22.56 19.31 0.35
C GLN A 68 -24.02 19.23 0.82
N LYS A 69 -24.22 18.89 2.10
CA LYS A 69 -25.58 18.79 2.66
C LYS A 69 -26.18 20.19 2.78
N THR A 70 -27.50 20.33 2.63
CA THR A 70 -28.24 21.62 2.66
C THR A 70 -28.06 22.43 3.95
N ARG A 71 -27.48 21.83 5.01
CA ARG A 71 -27.25 22.44 6.33
C ARG A 71 -25.76 22.50 6.73
N GLU A 72 -24.87 22.08 5.85
CA GLU A 72 -23.43 22.04 6.09
C GLU A 72 -22.82 23.39 5.71
N ASN A 73 -22.32 24.11 6.72
CA ASN A 73 -21.68 25.40 6.49
C ASN A 73 -20.32 25.21 5.80
N LEU A 74 -19.83 26.27 5.14
CA LEU A 74 -18.57 26.23 4.39
C LEU A 74 -17.34 25.94 5.27
N GLN A 75 -17.37 26.31 6.56
CA GLN A 75 -16.29 26.04 7.51
C GLN A 75 -16.23 24.56 7.93
N ALA A 76 -17.36 23.87 8.07
CA ALA A 76 -17.42 22.44 8.36
C ALA A 76 -16.85 21.64 7.17
N ARG A 77 -17.13 22.08 5.94
CA ARG A 77 -16.55 21.51 4.74
C ARG A 77 -15.04 21.78 4.63
N ALA A 78 -14.58 22.99 4.95
CA ALA A 78 -13.16 23.33 4.96
C ALA A 78 -12.38 22.55 6.02
N ALA A 79 -12.93 22.40 7.23
CA ALA A 79 -12.32 21.64 8.31
C ALA A 79 -12.21 20.13 7.99
N ASP A 80 -13.20 19.55 7.32
CA ASP A 80 -13.12 18.14 6.89
C ASP A 80 -12.08 17.96 5.77
N VAL A 81 -11.96 18.92 4.84
CA VAL A 81 -10.91 18.95 3.82
C VAL A 81 -9.51 19.08 4.44
N GLU A 82 -9.32 19.96 5.42
CA GLU A 82 -8.04 20.11 6.13
C GLU A 82 -7.70 18.87 6.95
N ARG A 83 -8.66 18.31 7.69
CA ARG A 83 -8.47 17.07 8.46
C ARG A 83 -8.04 15.92 7.57
N LEU A 84 -8.69 15.77 6.42
CA LEU A 84 -8.38 14.67 5.51
C LEU A 84 -7.08 14.90 4.73
N MET A 85 -6.63 16.15 4.51
CA MET A 85 -5.29 16.43 4.00
C MET A 85 -4.17 16.21 5.03
N SER A 86 -4.45 16.33 6.33
CA SER A 86 -3.47 16.07 7.40
C SER A 86 -3.23 14.60 7.75
N LEU A 87 -3.94 13.68 7.09
CA LEU A 87 -3.79 12.23 7.23
C LEU A 87 -2.85 11.63 6.16
N VAL A 88 -2.24 12.50 5.34
CA VAL A 88 -1.20 12.21 4.34
C VAL A 88 0.17 12.53 4.93
#